data_AF-A0A382B5Q8-F1
#
_entry.id   AF-A0A382B5Q8-F1
#
_cell.length_a   1.000
_cell.length_b   1.000
_cell.length_c   1.000
_cell.angle_alpha   90.00
_cell.angle_beta   90.00
_cell.angle_gamma   90.00
#
_symmetry.space_group_name_H-M   'P 1'
#
loop_
_entity.id
_entity.type
_entity.pdbx_description
1 polymer ?
#
loop_
_entity_poly.entity_id
_entity_poly.type
_entity_poly.pdbx_seq_one_letter_code
_entity_poly.pdbx_strand_id
1 'polypeptide(L)'
;MASIVHEGDLDFSHLTLPTGLELPEHVGGDLSLGGLTSAEGVKLPEDVGWSLNLSGLTTAEGVKLPEHVGGWLGLSGLTSAEGLKLPEDVGGSLDLSGLTSAEGLKLPEHIGRNLDLRGLTTAEGLKLPKGVGGNLHLRGLGTARGLKLPEDVGWSLDLRGLTTAEGLKLPKDVGGDLTLSGLISSEGLRLPEHVGGNLYLSGLTTAEGLKLPEHVGGWLGLSGLTTAEGLKMPLHVGGDIYLWSLDEDEYDQEIHGPRELNGRVRFHEPSDGAGRPRRRH
;
A
#
# COMPACT_ATOMS: atom_id res chain seq x y z
N MET A 1 -3.33 38.05 18.81
CA MET A 1 -2.25 37.09 19.11
C MET A 1 -2.91 35.73 19.06
N ALA A 2 -2.60 34.93 18.05
CA ALA A 2 -3.01 33.53 18.03
C ALA A 2 -2.50 32.85 19.33
N SER A 3 -3.28 31.92 19.87
CA SER A 3 -2.82 31.09 20.99
C SER A 3 -1.55 30.37 20.57
N ILE A 4 -0.54 30.32 21.45
CA ILE A 4 0.71 29.57 21.20
C ILE A 4 0.39 28.09 20.97
N VAL A 5 -0.64 27.57 21.65
CA VAL A 5 -1.08 26.17 21.58
C VAL A 5 -2.60 26.11 21.37
N HIS A 6 -3.05 25.23 20.49
CA HIS A 6 -4.46 24.83 20.37
C HIS A 6 -4.57 23.33 20.59
N GLU A 7 -5.28 22.89 21.64
CA GLU A 7 -5.31 21.48 22.07
C GLU A 7 -6.16 20.55 21.19
N GLY A 8 -7.09 21.10 20.40
CA GLY A 8 -8.05 20.32 19.61
C GLY A 8 -7.72 20.26 18.13
N ASP A 9 -8.73 19.87 17.35
CA ASP A 9 -8.64 19.83 15.89
C ASP A 9 -8.91 21.23 15.29
N LEU A 10 -8.32 21.48 14.12
CA LEU A 10 -8.50 22.65 13.29
C LEU A 10 -8.82 22.21 11.86
N ASP A 11 -10.03 22.52 11.39
CA ASP A 11 -10.47 22.20 10.04
C ASP A 11 -10.61 23.45 9.17
N PHE A 12 -9.68 23.57 8.23
CA PHE A 12 -9.62 24.58 7.18
C PHE A 12 -9.63 23.93 5.78
N SER A 13 -10.14 22.71 5.66
CA SER A 13 -10.18 21.95 4.40
C SER A 13 -11.00 22.63 3.29
N HIS A 14 -11.87 23.57 3.65
CA HIS A 14 -12.67 24.37 2.73
C HIS A 14 -11.89 25.54 2.10
N LEU A 15 -10.75 25.94 2.68
CA LEU A 15 -9.93 27.04 2.17
C LEU A 15 -9.10 26.57 0.99
N THR A 16 -9.11 27.34 -0.10
CA THR A 16 -8.26 27.10 -1.28
C THR A 16 -7.08 28.05 -1.37
N LEU A 17 -7.16 29.19 -0.67
CA LEU A 17 -6.12 30.18 -0.55
C LEU A 17 -5.84 30.45 0.94
N PRO A 18 -4.58 30.64 1.33
CA PRO A 18 -4.21 30.81 2.72
C PRO A 18 -4.18 32.26 3.23
N THR A 19 -4.59 33.23 2.40
CA THR A 19 -4.44 34.65 2.70
C THR A 19 -5.08 35.01 4.05
N GLY A 20 -4.26 35.49 5.00
CA GLY A 20 -4.70 35.90 6.33
C GLY A 20 -4.94 34.74 7.31
N LEU A 21 -4.56 33.51 6.96
CA LEU A 21 -4.63 32.37 7.85
C LEU A 21 -3.50 32.44 8.88
N GLU A 22 -3.85 32.72 10.13
CA GLU A 22 -2.94 32.62 11.28
C GLU A 22 -3.20 31.30 12.01
N LEU A 23 -2.18 30.44 12.06
CA LEU A 23 -2.21 29.17 12.79
C LEU A 23 -1.46 29.32 14.13
N PRO A 24 -1.86 28.57 15.17
CA PRO A 24 -1.09 28.48 16.42
C PRO A 24 0.28 27.83 16.15
N GLU A 25 1.24 28.03 17.07
CA GLU A 25 2.58 27.41 16.95
C GLU A 25 2.51 25.89 17.17
N HIS A 26 1.58 25.43 18.00
CA HIS A 26 1.32 24.00 18.24
C HIS A 26 -0.16 23.66 18.09
N VAL A 27 -0.44 22.53 17.44
CA VAL A 27 -1.79 21.94 17.34
C VAL A 27 -1.75 20.57 18.01
N GLY A 28 -2.53 20.36 19.07
CA GLY A 28 -2.60 19.10 19.80
C GLY A 28 -3.36 17.99 19.05
N GLY A 29 -4.35 18.37 18.24
CA GLY A 29 -5.16 17.45 17.44
C GLY A 29 -4.79 17.45 15.96
N ASP A 30 -5.81 17.35 15.12
CA ASP A 30 -5.70 17.36 13.66
C ASP A 30 -5.66 18.77 13.08
N LEU A 31 -4.83 18.98 12.06
CA LEU A 31 -4.84 20.17 11.22
C LEU A 31 -5.19 19.78 9.78
N SER A 32 -6.39 20.16 9.35
CA SER A 32 -6.87 19.89 7.99
C SER A 32 -6.79 21.12 7.10
N LEU A 33 -5.93 21.06 6.08
CA LEU A 33 -5.71 22.10 5.06
C LEU A 33 -5.83 21.53 3.64
N GLY A 34 -6.58 20.43 3.48
CA GLY A 34 -6.64 19.64 2.25
C GLY A 34 -7.23 20.36 1.02
N GLY A 35 -7.82 21.56 1.19
CA GLY A 35 -8.29 22.40 0.08
C GLY A 35 -7.22 23.33 -0.50
N LEU A 36 -6.12 23.58 0.23
CA LEU A 36 -5.05 24.46 -0.24
C LEU A 36 -4.31 23.80 -1.40
N THR A 37 -4.15 24.53 -2.50
CA THR A 37 -3.40 24.05 -3.67
C THR A 37 -1.94 24.54 -3.69
N SER A 38 -1.62 25.54 -2.87
CA SER A 38 -0.29 26.09 -2.64
C SER A 38 -0.11 26.43 -1.15
N ALA A 39 1.12 26.36 -0.65
CA ALA A 39 1.47 26.75 0.71
C ALA A 39 2.03 28.17 0.82
N GLU A 40 2.11 28.91 -0.29
CA GLU A 40 2.59 30.29 -0.29
C GLU A 40 1.76 31.16 0.67
N GLY A 41 2.42 31.78 1.65
CA GLY A 41 1.76 32.64 2.64
C GLY A 41 1.17 31.91 3.85
N VAL A 42 1.30 30.58 3.96
CA VAL A 42 1.01 29.83 5.20
C VAL A 42 2.29 29.64 6.01
N LYS A 43 2.25 29.99 7.29
CA LYS A 43 3.19 29.44 8.27
C LYS A 43 2.50 28.27 8.97
N LEU A 44 2.97 27.05 8.72
CA LEU A 44 2.49 25.86 9.43
C LEU A 44 2.96 25.87 10.89
N PRO A 45 2.23 25.20 11.81
CA PRO A 45 2.69 24.96 13.17
C PRO A 45 4.05 24.25 13.21
N GLU A 46 4.79 24.41 14.30
CA GLU A 46 6.02 23.66 14.54
C GLU A 46 5.73 22.20 14.89
N ASP A 47 4.60 21.94 15.57
CA ASP A 47 4.13 20.61 15.93
C ASP A 47 2.65 20.38 15.61
N VAL A 48 2.35 19.17 15.13
CA VAL A 48 0.99 18.64 15.00
C VAL A 48 0.90 17.30 15.74
N GLY A 49 0.09 17.27 16.80
CA GLY A 49 0.01 16.14 17.72
C GLY A 49 -0.57 14.87 17.10
N TRP A 50 -1.51 15.00 16.14
CA TRP A 50 -2.09 13.86 15.43
C TRP A 50 -1.88 13.95 13.92
N SER A 51 -2.80 14.50 13.12
CA SER A 51 -2.69 14.47 11.66
C SER A 51 -2.59 15.84 11.00
N LEU A 52 -1.75 15.94 9.97
CA LEU A 52 -1.65 17.09 9.08
C LEU A 52 -2.13 16.70 7.67
N ASN A 53 -3.26 17.25 7.24
CA ASN A 53 -3.77 17.05 5.89
C ASN A 53 -3.39 18.22 4.97
N LEU A 54 -2.50 17.96 4.00
CA LEU A 54 -2.13 18.88 2.93
C LEU A 54 -2.37 18.23 1.55
N SER A 55 -3.35 17.34 1.45
CA SER A 55 -3.63 16.52 0.26
C SER A 55 -3.94 17.32 -1.00
N GLY A 56 -4.34 18.59 -0.88
CA GLY A 56 -4.64 19.47 -2.01
C GLY A 56 -3.42 20.14 -2.64
N LEU A 57 -2.27 20.18 -1.94
CA LEU A 57 -1.07 20.84 -2.45
C LEU A 57 -0.59 20.13 -3.71
N THR A 58 -0.33 20.90 -4.77
CA THR A 58 0.15 20.35 -6.04
C THR A 58 1.66 20.46 -6.21
N THR A 59 2.30 21.32 -5.40
CA THR A 59 3.75 21.54 -5.32
C THR A 59 4.18 21.65 -3.85
N ALA A 60 5.44 21.27 -3.56
CA ALA A 60 6.05 21.43 -2.25
C ALA A 60 6.80 22.77 -2.09
N GLU A 61 6.80 23.62 -3.13
CA GLU A 61 7.44 24.92 -3.09
C GLU A 61 6.87 25.80 -1.96
N GLY A 62 7.77 26.41 -1.17
CA GLY A 62 7.40 27.26 -0.05
C GLY A 62 6.86 26.53 1.19
N VAL A 63 6.66 25.21 1.13
CA VAL A 63 6.20 24.42 2.28
C VAL A 63 7.35 24.23 3.26
N LYS A 64 7.19 24.72 4.50
CA LYS A 64 7.97 24.27 5.65
C LYS A 64 7.07 23.39 6.51
N LEU A 65 7.25 22.07 6.44
CA LEU A 65 6.50 21.12 7.26
C LEU A 65 6.86 21.27 8.75
N PRO A 66 5.95 20.88 9.67
CA PRO A 66 6.24 20.76 11.09
C PRO A 66 7.45 19.85 11.34
N GLU A 67 8.15 20.06 12.45
CA GLU A 67 9.25 19.19 12.87
C GLU A 67 8.72 17.80 13.27
N HIS A 68 7.52 17.77 13.87
CA HIS A 68 6.86 16.54 14.29
C HIS A 68 5.41 16.45 13.83
N VAL A 69 5.03 15.27 13.32
CA VAL A 69 3.65 14.86 13.05
C VAL A 69 3.43 13.50 13.71
N GLY A 70 2.62 13.47 14.77
CA GLY A 70 2.47 12.26 15.61
C GLY A 70 1.70 11.11 14.95
N GLY A 71 0.78 11.43 14.05
CA GLY A 71 -0.15 10.51 13.39
C GLY A 71 0.06 10.45 11.88
N TRP A 72 -0.79 11.12 11.09
CA TRP A 72 -0.73 11.03 9.62
C TRP A 72 -0.30 12.34 8.96
N LEU A 73 0.58 12.24 7.95
CA LEU A 73 0.94 13.33 7.06
C LEU A 73 0.44 13.05 5.64
N GLY A 74 -0.52 13.84 5.18
CA GLY A 74 -1.14 13.73 3.87
C GLY A 74 -0.61 14.72 2.85
N LEU A 75 0.01 14.23 1.78
CA LEU A 75 0.59 15.03 0.69
C LEU A 75 0.25 14.43 -0.69
N SER A 76 -0.91 13.75 -0.80
CA SER A 76 -1.31 12.99 -1.98
C SER A 76 -1.50 13.81 -3.26
N GLY A 77 -1.63 15.13 -3.18
CA GLY A 77 -1.74 16.03 -4.33
C GLY A 77 -0.41 16.34 -5.01
N LEU A 78 0.71 16.12 -4.32
CA LEU A 78 2.05 16.38 -4.87
C LEU A 78 2.34 15.37 -5.98
N THR A 79 2.79 15.86 -7.13
CA THR A 79 3.16 15.01 -8.28
C THR A 79 4.68 14.83 -8.43
N SER A 80 5.45 15.69 -7.76
CA SER A 80 6.91 15.70 -7.68
C SER A 80 7.38 15.95 -6.23
N ALA A 81 8.54 15.40 -5.86
CA ALA A 81 9.17 15.62 -4.56
C ALA A 81 10.16 16.80 -4.57
N GLU A 82 10.26 17.54 -5.67
CA GLU A 82 11.14 18.71 -5.76
C GLU A 82 10.82 19.73 -4.66
N GLY A 83 11.85 20.16 -3.93
CA GLY A 83 11.71 21.09 -2.81
C GLY A 83 11.10 20.50 -1.53
N LEU A 84 10.58 19.27 -1.57
CA LEU A 84 9.95 18.63 -0.42
C LEU A 84 10.99 18.26 0.65
N LYS A 85 10.77 18.73 1.87
CA LYS A 85 11.53 18.33 3.06
C LYS A 85 10.57 17.76 4.08
N LEU A 86 10.56 16.44 4.20
CA LEU A 86 9.77 15.72 5.19
C LEU A 86 10.36 15.91 6.61
N PRO A 87 9.53 15.80 7.66
CA PRO A 87 10.03 15.71 9.03
C PRO A 87 10.95 14.51 9.19
N GLU A 88 11.84 14.55 10.20
CA GLU A 88 12.77 13.45 10.47
C GLU A 88 12.02 12.16 10.86
N ASP A 89 10.88 12.31 11.56
CA ASP A 89 10.03 11.22 12.00
C ASP A 89 8.56 11.47 11.65
N VAL A 90 7.87 10.42 11.22
CA VAL A 90 6.40 10.38 11.08
C VAL A 90 5.89 9.24 11.96
N GLY A 91 5.26 9.59 13.08
CA GLY A 91 4.85 8.62 14.11
C GLY A 91 3.77 7.63 13.66
N GLY A 92 2.99 7.99 12.64
CA GLY A 92 2.01 7.11 12.01
C GLY A 92 2.26 6.93 10.51
N SER A 93 1.38 7.50 9.69
CA SER A 93 1.30 7.18 8.25
C SER A 93 1.73 8.37 7.38
N LEU A 94 2.37 8.10 6.25
CA LEU A 94 2.77 9.10 5.26
C LEU A 94 2.12 8.77 3.90
N ASP A 95 1.33 9.70 3.37
CA ASP A 95 0.68 9.58 2.06
C ASP A 95 1.33 10.51 1.04
N LEU A 96 2.05 9.91 0.09
CA LEU A 96 2.68 10.54 -1.07
C LEU A 96 2.17 9.90 -2.37
N SER A 97 0.91 9.45 -2.36
CA SER A 97 0.32 8.64 -3.42
C SER A 97 0.25 9.32 -4.79
N GLY A 98 0.33 10.66 -4.86
CA GLY A 98 0.37 11.41 -6.11
C GLY A 98 1.74 11.48 -6.78
N LEU A 99 2.83 11.19 -6.05
CA LEU A 99 4.17 11.26 -6.62
C LEU A 99 4.32 10.27 -7.75
N THR A 100 4.82 10.73 -8.89
CA THR A 100 5.00 9.88 -10.09
C THR A 100 6.43 9.38 -10.27
N SER A 101 7.38 10.04 -9.60
CA SER A 101 8.81 9.73 -9.54
C SER A 101 9.34 9.92 -8.11
N ALA A 102 10.38 9.18 -7.75
CA ALA A 102 11.08 9.31 -6.46
C ALA A 102 12.30 10.25 -6.53
N GLU A 103 12.52 10.92 -7.66
CA GLU A 103 13.63 11.87 -7.82
C GLU A 103 13.56 12.98 -6.76
N GLY A 104 14.68 13.22 -6.08
CA GLY A 104 14.77 14.20 -4.98
C GLY A 104 14.08 13.80 -3.68
N LEU A 105 13.31 12.70 -3.65
CA LEU A 105 12.59 12.25 -2.47
C LEU A 105 13.56 11.70 -1.40
N LYS A 106 13.45 12.23 -0.19
CA LYS A 106 14.12 11.72 1.00
C LYS A 106 13.06 11.37 2.03
N LEU A 107 12.84 10.07 2.24
CA LEU A 107 11.89 9.58 3.23
C LEU A 107 12.50 9.59 4.64
N PRO A 108 11.68 9.71 5.70
CA PRO A 108 12.07 9.43 7.07
C PRO A 108 12.74 8.06 7.21
N GLU A 109 13.64 7.89 8.19
CA GLU A 109 14.27 6.57 8.43
C GLU A 109 13.25 5.51 8.88
N HIS A 110 12.19 5.97 9.58
CA HIS A 110 11.14 5.15 10.15
C HIS A 110 9.75 5.73 9.85
N ILE A 111 8.80 4.85 9.52
CA ILE A 111 7.38 5.17 9.40
C ILE A 111 6.61 4.23 10.33
N GLY A 112 5.92 4.78 11.33
CA GLY A 112 5.29 3.98 12.39
C GLY A 112 4.12 3.12 11.91
N ARG A 113 3.42 3.53 10.85
CA ARG A 113 2.29 2.83 10.24
C ARG A 113 2.47 2.71 8.73
N ASN A 114 1.69 3.41 7.92
CA ASN A 114 1.61 3.15 6.48
C ASN A 114 2.47 4.12 5.67
N LEU A 115 3.09 3.64 4.60
CA LEU A 115 3.71 4.46 3.57
C LEU A 115 3.01 4.23 2.23
N ASP A 116 2.44 5.30 1.67
CA ASP A 116 1.75 5.25 0.39
C ASP A 116 2.54 5.95 -0.71
N LEU A 117 3.05 5.17 -1.65
CA LEU A 117 3.81 5.61 -2.83
C LEU A 117 3.20 5.01 -4.10
N ARG A 118 1.88 4.76 -4.09
CA ARG A 118 1.16 4.08 -5.18
C ARG A 118 1.23 4.76 -6.55
N GLY A 119 1.55 6.05 -6.61
CA GLY A 119 1.68 6.79 -7.86
C GLY A 119 3.02 6.59 -8.56
N LEU A 120 4.05 6.10 -7.85
CA LEU A 120 5.37 5.92 -8.42
C LEU A 120 5.30 4.88 -9.53
N THR A 121 5.83 5.23 -10.71
CA THR A 121 5.84 4.36 -11.88
C THR A 121 7.13 3.56 -12.04
N THR A 122 8.20 4.03 -11.38
CA THR A 122 9.54 3.42 -11.32
C THR A 122 10.10 3.55 -9.89
N ALA A 123 10.99 2.62 -9.51
CA ALA A 123 11.72 2.65 -8.25
C ALA A 123 13.10 3.32 -8.37
N GLU A 124 13.42 3.92 -9.52
CA GLU A 124 14.68 4.63 -9.72
C GLU A 124 14.83 5.78 -8.72
N GLY A 125 15.99 5.84 -8.05
CA GLY A 125 16.27 6.83 -7.01
C GLY A 125 15.54 6.60 -5.68
N LEU A 126 14.56 5.69 -5.61
CA LEU A 126 13.79 5.42 -4.41
C LEU A 126 14.64 4.73 -3.35
N LYS A 127 14.70 5.34 -2.17
CA LYS A 127 15.27 4.75 -0.95
C LYS A 127 14.16 4.65 0.08
N LEU A 128 13.66 3.44 0.30
CA LEU A 128 12.63 3.18 1.30
C LEU A 128 13.20 3.30 2.73
N PRO A 129 12.35 3.58 3.73
CA PRO A 129 12.72 3.54 5.14
C PRO A 129 13.30 2.16 5.53
N LYS A 130 14.04 2.08 6.64
CA LYS A 130 14.56 0.80 7.12
C LYS A 130 13.44 -0.16 7.51
N GLY A 131 12.34 0.37 8.03
CA GLY A 131 11.14 -0.39 8.38
C GLY A 131 9.87 0.43 8.23
N VAL A 132 8.79 -0.26 7.89
CA VAL A 132 7.42 0.29 7.81
C VAL A 132 6.55 -0.53 8.75
N GLY A 133 6.03 0.09 9.81
CA GLY A 133 5.29 -0.62 10.86
C GLY A 133 3.92 -1.17 10.42
N GLY A 134 3.35 -0.62 9.35
CA GLY A 134 2.07 -1.02 8.77
C GLY A 134 2.22 -1.41 7.29
N ASN A 135 1.42 -0.78 6.43
CA ASN A 135 1.32 -1.10 5.02
C ASN A 135 2.30 -0.33 4.15
N LEU A 136 2.87 -0.98 3.13
CA LEU A 136 3.65 -0.34 2.07
C LEU A 136 2.93 -0.49 0.73
N HIS A 137 2.53 0.62 0.12
CA HIS A 137 1.83 0.65 -1.16
C HIS A 137 2.73 1.17 -2.29
N LEU A 138 3.02 0.30 -3.26
CA LEU A 138 3.88 0.56 -4.42
C LEU A 138 3.23 0.08 -5.73
N ARG A 139 1.89 0.06 -5.78
CA ARG A 139 1.11 -0.52 -6.88
C ARG A 139 1.30 0.13 -8.25
N GLY A 140 1.88 1.33 -8.33
CA GLY A 140 2.16 2.00 -9.61
C GLY A 140 3.40 1.46 -10.32
N LEU A 141 4.29 0.75 -9.60
CA LEU A 141 5.51 0.22 -10.16
C LEU A 141 5.20 -0.87 -11.16
N GLY A 142 5.62 -0.70 -12.42
CA GLY A 142 5.49 -1.74 -13.45
C GLY A 142 6.58 -2.82 -13.39
N THR A 143 7.74 -2.49 -12.82
CA THR A 143 8.89 -3.40 -12.66
C THR A 143 9.57 -3.21 -11.30
N ALA A 144 10.28 -4.23 -10.82
CA ALA A 144 11.04 -4.17 -9.57
C ALA A 144 12.48 -3.65 -9.76
N ARG A 145 12.84 -3.16 -10.95
CA ARG A 145 14.20 -2.70 -11.25
C ARG A 145 14.58 -1.55 -10.32
N GLY A 146 15.67 -1.72 -9.58
CA GLY A 146 16.16 -0.73 -8.62
C GLY A 146 15.41 -0.71 -7.28
N LEU A 147 14.32 -1.47 -7.14
CA LEU A 147 13.56 -1.56 -5.91
C LEU A 147 14.35 -2.35 -4.85
N LYS A 148 14.50 -1.75 -3.68
CA LYS A 148 14.99 -2.41 -2.47
C LYS A 148 13.93 -2.24 -1.39
N LEU A 149 13.20 -3.30 -1.11
CA LEU A 149 12.19 -3.31 -0.04
C LEU A 149 12.86 -3.22 1.34
N PRO A 150 12.15 -2.68 2.36
CA PRO A 150 12.59 -2.76 3.74
C PRO A 150 12.74 -4.22 4.18
N GLU A 151 13.56 -4.44 5.21
CA GLU A 151 13.72 -5.78 5.79
C GLU A 151 12.40 -6.27 6.42
N ASP A 152 11.65 -5.33 7.02
CA ASP A 152 10.38 -5.59 7.68
C ASP A 152 9.25 -4.69 7.13
N VAL A 153 8.12 -5.33 6.79
CA VAL A 153 6.82 -4.69 6.56
C VAL A 153 5.85 -5.28 7.58
N GLY A 154 5.41 -4.46 8.53
CA GLY A 154 4.67 -4.96 9.69
C GLY A 154 3.29 -5.52 9.36
N TRP A 155 2.66 -5.06 8.27
CA TRP A 155 1.35 -5.55 7.85
C TRP A 155 1.33 -5.93 6.36
N SER A 156 0.80 -5.10 5.46
CA SER A 156 0.61 -5.50 4.05
C SER A 156 1.59 -4.86 3.07
N LEU A 157 1.98 -5.61 2.04
CA LEU A 157 2.80 -5.14 0.91
C LEU A 157 2.00 -5.22 -0.39
N ASP A 158 1.78 -4.07 -1.04
CA ASP A 158 1.04 -3.98 -2.30
C ASP A 158 1.97 -3.61 -3.47
N LEU A 159 2.23 -4.60 -4.32
CA LEU A 159 3.05 -4.53 -5.53
C LEU A 159 2.25 -4.96 -6.77
N ARG A 160 0.92 -4.79 -6.75
CA ARG A 160 0.03 -5.32 -7.80
C ARG A 160 0.29 -4.80 -9.21
N GLY A 161 1.04 -3.72 -9.38
CA GLY A 161 1.40 -3.17 -10.70
C GLY A 161 2.55 -3.92 -11.37
N LEU A 162 3.35 -4.68 -10.62
CA LEU A 162 4.47 -5.43 -11.17
C LEU A 162 3.94 -6.48 -12.15
N THR A 163 4.46 -6.47 -13.37
CA THR A 163 4.10 -7.47 -14.40
C THR A 163 5.09 -8.63 -14.47
N THR A 164 6.29 -8.44 -13.94
CA THR A 164 7.37 -9.42 -13.83
C THR A 164 8.01 -9.39 -12.45
N ALA A 165 8.51 -10.54 -11.98
CA ALA A 165 9.26 -10.67 -10.74
C ALA A 165 10.78 -10.45 -10.92
N GLU A 166 11.24 -10.11 -12.12
CA GLU A 166 12.66 -9.89 -12.39
C GLU A 166 13.26 -8.82 -11.44
N GLY A 167 14.31 -9.20 -10.72
CA GLY A 167 14.99 -8.33 -9.76
C GLY A 167 14.23 -8.10 -8.45
N LEU A 168 13.02 -8.62 -8.30
CA LEU A 168 12.24 -8.50 -7.07
C LEU A 168 12.85 -9.36 -5.96
N LYS A 169 13.08 -8.75 -4.80
CA LYS A 169 13.49 -9.42 -3.58
C LYS A 169 12.51 -9.05 -2.48
N LEU A 170 11.60 -9.98 -2.18
CA LEU A 170 10.63 -9.83 -1.10
C LEU A 170 11.30 -9.99 0.27
N PRO A 171 10.74 -9.39 1.34
CA PRO A 171 11.14 -9.71 2.71
C PRO A 171 10.90 -11.20 2.99
N LYS A 172 11.55 -11.73 4.03
CA LYS A 172 11.41 -13.15 4.41
C LYS A 172 9.99 -13.51 4.86
N ASP A 173 9.34 -12.57 5.54
CA ASP A 173 8.00 -12.69 6.09
C ASP A 173 7.18 -11.44 5.76
N VAL A 174 5.87 -11.62 5.59
CA VAL A 174 4.89 -10.53 5.48
C VAL A 174 3.80 -10.78 6.51
N GLY A 175 3.64 -9.86 7.47
CA GLY A 175 2.71 -10.05 8.60
C GLY A 175 1.23 -10.02 8.21
N GLY A 176 0.89 -9.32 7.12
CA GLY A 176 -0.45 -9.18 6.57
C GLY A 176 -0.52 -9.65 5.12
N ASP A 177 -1.13 -8.85 4.25
CA ASP A 177 -1.41 -9.24 2.87
C ASP A 177 -0.21 -9.00 1.94
N LEU A 178 0.04 -9.91 1.01
CA LEU A 178 0.97 -9.72 -0.09
C LEU A 178 0.21 -9.70 -1.41
N THR A 179 0.24 -8.55 -2.10
CA THR A 179 -0.47 -8.38 -3.39
C THR A 179 0.51 -8.28 -4.55
N LEU A 180 0.46 -9.26 -5.44
CA LEU A 180 1.28 -9.38 -6.66
C LEU A 180 0.41 -9.71 -7.89
N SER A 181 -0.85 -9.28 -7.88
CA SER A 181 -1.88 -9.61 -8.88
C SER A 181 -1.55 -9.25 -10.33
N GLY A 182 -0.59 -8.36 -10.59
CA GLY A 182 -0.18 -7.98 -11.94
C GLY A 182 0.84 -8.93 -12.57
N LEU A 183 1.48 -9.80 -11.78
CA LEU A 183 2.48 -10.74 -12.29
C LEU A 183 1.80 -11.70 -13.25
N ILE A 184 2.31 -11.79 -14.48
CA ILE A 184 1.79 -12.70 -15.51
C ILE A 184 2.50 -14.05 -15.56
N SER A 185 3.66 -14.14 -14.89
CA SER A 185 4.49 -15.33 -14.78
C SER A 185 5.18 -15.38 -13.41
N SER A 186 5.43 -16.59 -12.91
CA SER A 186 6.20 -16.88 -11.69
C SER A 186 7.70 -16.96 -11.92
N GLU A 187 8.19 -16.74 -13.15
CA GLU A 187 9.61 -16.78 -13.45
C GLU A 187 10.40 -15.80 -12.57
N GLY A 188 11.42 -16.31 -11.87
CA GLY A 188 12.25 -15.52 -10.96
C GLY A 188 11.56 -15.13 -9.63
N LEU A 189 10.27 -15.41 -9.46
CA LEU A 189 9.53 -15.09 -8.25
C LEU A 189 9.98 -15.98 -7.09
N ARG A 190 10.33 -15.34 -5.96
CA ARG A 190 10.60 -16.00 -4.68
C ARG A 190 9.71 -15.39 -3.63
N LEU A 191 8.66 -16.10 -3.26
CA LEU A 191 7.71 -15.68 -2.23
C LEU A 191 8.32 -15.84 -0.82
N PRO A 192 7.84 -15.07 0.16
CA PRO A 192 8.18 -15.27 1.57
C PRO A 192 7.78 -16.67 2.04
N GLU A 193 8.41 -17.16 3.13
CA GLU A 193 8.05 -18.45 3.73
C GLU A 193 6.65 -18.38 4.38
N HIS A 194 6.31 -17.22 4.93
CA HIS A 194 5.04 -16.96 5.61
C HIS A 194 4.37 -15.68 5.09
N VAL A 195 3.07 -15.78 4.81
CA VAL A 195 2.17 -14.65 4.63
C VAL A 195 1.09 -14.75 5.71
N GLY A 196 1.05 -13.78 6.62
CA GLY A 196 0.10 -13.79 7.74
C GLY A 196 -1.34 -13.49 7.32
N GLY A 197 -1.52 -12.75 6.23
CA GLY A 197 -2.81 -12.44 5.64
C GLY A 197 -3.04 -13.16 4.30
N ASN A 198 -3.64 -12.43 3.35
CA ASN A 198 -3.99 -12.91 2.03
C ASN A 198 -2.80 -12.84 1.07
N LEU A 199 -2.70 -13.81 0.16
CA LEU A 199 -1.74 -13.81 -0.95
C LEU A 199 -2.49 -13.69 -2.27
N TYR A 200 -2.23 -12.63 -3.04
CA TYR A 200 -2.87 -12.40 -4.33
C TYR A 200 -1.87 -12.52 -5.48
N LEU A 201 -2.08 -13.53 -6.33
CA LEU A 201 -1.29 -13.88 -7.52
C LEU A 201 -2.21 -14.07 -8.74
N SER A 202 -3.32 -13.33 -8.78
CA SER A 202 -4.42 -13.53 -9.74
C SER A 202 -4.05 -13.32 -11.22
N GLY A 203 -2.91 -12.69 -11.52
CA GLY A 203 -2.44 -12.47 -12.89
C GLY A 203 -1.67 -13.66 -13.48
N LEU A 204 -1.22 -14.60 -12.64
CA LEU A 204 -0.51 -15.79 -13.10
C LEU A 204 -1.46 -16.67 -13.89
N THR A 205 -1.06 -17.09 -15.09
CA THR A 205 -1.86 -18.00 -15.94
C THR A 205 -1.43 -19.46 -15.83
N THR A 206 -0.20 -19.71 -15.37
CA THR A 206 0.34 -21.05 -15.12
C THR A 206 1.02 -21.11 -13.74
N ALA A 207 1.13 -22.30 -13.17
CA ALA A 207 1.84 -22.54 -11.92
C ALA A 207 3.28 -23.04 -12.15
N GLU A 208 3.79 -22.98 -13.38
CA GLU A 208 5.11 -23.51 -13.72
C GLU A 208 6.22 -22.78 -12.94
N GLY A 209 7.00 -23.55 -12.17
CA GLY A 209 8.06 -23.00 -11.32
C GLY A 209 7.56 -22.18 -10.12
N LEU A 210 6.25 -22.00 -9.93
CA LEU A 210 5.68 -21.31 -8.79
C LEU A 210 5.91 -22.13 -7.51
N LYS A 211 6.50 -21.48 -6.51
CA LYS A 211 6.64 -22.03 -5.16
C LYS A 211 5.88 -21.12 -4.21
N LEU A 212 4.72 -21.58 -3.77
CA LEU A 212 3.90 -20.86 -2.79
C LEU A 212 4.55 -20.90 -1.39
N PRO A 213 4.21 -19.95 -0.51
CA PRO A 213 4.62 -19.98 0.90
C PRO A 213 4.19 -21.28 1.59
N GLU A 214 4.87 -21.66 2.66
CA GLU A 214 4.42 -22.80 3.48
C GLU A 214 3.08 -22.48 4.17
N HIS A 215 2.90 -21.22 4.57
CA HIS A 215 1.73 -20.75 5.28
C HIS A 215 1.14 -19.47 4.67
N VAL A 216 -0.17 -19.51 4.40
CA VAL A 216 -0.99 -18.34 4.07
C VAL A 216 -2.11 -18.25 5.11
N GLY A 217 -2.08 -17.23 5.97
CA GLY A 217 -3.04 -17.11 7.08
C GLY A 217 -4.45 -16.69 6.64
N GLY A 218 -4.58 -16.07 5.46
CA GLY A 218 -5.85 -15.68 4.86
C GLY A 218 -6.17 -16.46 3.59
N TRP A 219 -6.70 -15.74 2.59
CA TRP A 219 -7.07 -16.25 1.29
C TRP A 219 -5.87 -16.39 0.36
N LEU A 220 -5.96 -17.35 -0.56
CA LEU A 220 -5.01 -17.52 -1.65
C LEU A 220 -5.71 -17.27 -2.99
N GLY A 221 -5.36 -16.16 -3.65
CA GLY A 221 -5.90 -15.78 -4.94
C GLY A 221 -5.00 -16.23 -6.09
N LEU A 222 -5.43 -17.24 -6.84
CA LEU A 222 -4.77 -17.78 -8.04
C LEU A 222 -5.74 -17.77 -9.23
N SER A 223 -6.65 -16.80 -9.24
CA SER A 223 -7.82 -16.79 -10.13
C SER A 223 -7.50 -16.81 -11.62
N GLY A 224 -6.29 -16.42 -12.05
CA GLY A 224 -5.88 -16.43 -13.45
C GLY A 224 -5.33 -17.76 -13.95
N LEU A 225 -5.04 -18.72 -13.07
CA LEU A 225 -4.49 -20.02 -13.47
C LEU A 225 -5.49 -20.73 -14.36
N THR A 226 -5.06 -21.11 -15.56
CA THR A 226 -5.89 -21.85 -16.53
C THR A 226 -5.60 -23.34 -16.52
N THR A 227 -4.57 -23.77 -15.79
CA THR A 227 -4.26 -25.19 -15.59
C THR A 227 -3.66 -25.47 -14.21
N ALA A 228 -3.88 -26.67 -13.68
CA ALA A 228 -3.33 -27.15 -12.42
C ALA A 228 -1.92 -27.75 -12.58
N GLU A 229 -1.39 -27.84 -13.81
CA GLU A 229 -0.07 -28.42 -14.06
C GLU A 229 1.02 -27.73 -13.24
N GLY A 230 1.76 -28.53 -12.46
CA GLY A 230 2.84 -28.04 -11.60
C GLY A 230 2.39 -27.31 -10.33
N LEU A 231 1.08 -27.13 -10.12
CA LEU A 231 0.54 -26.44 -8.94
C LEU A 231 0.76 -27.27 -7.68
N LYS A 232 1.42 -26.66 -6.70
CA LYS A 232 1.63 -27.22 -5.37
C LYS A 232 1.13 -26.22 -4.34
N MET A 233 0.09 -26.58 -3.60
CA MET A 233 -0.50 -25.71 -2.59
C MET A 233 0.41 -25.57 -1.35
N PRO A 234 0.21 -24.49 -0.55
CA PRO A 234 0.82 -24.35 0.78
C PRO A 234 0.52 -25.54 1.70
N LEU A 235 1.26 -25.65 2.80
CA LEU A 235 0.89 -26.59 3.86
C LEU A 235 -0.41 -26.15 4.54
N HIS A 236 -0.55 -24.84 4.78
CA HIS A 236 -1.70 -24.25 5.46
C HIS A 236 -2.27 -23.06 4.68
N VAL A 237 -3.58 -23.05 4.49
CA VAL A 237 -4.36 -21.89 4.01
C VAL A 237 -5.52 -21.62 4.98
N GLY A 238 -5.49 -20.45 5.61
CA GLY A 238 -6.46 -20.06 6.64
C GLY A 238 -7.84 -19.67 6.12
N GLY A 239 -8.01 -19.41 4.82
CA GLY A 239 -9.30 -19.14 4.22
C GLY A 239 -9.49 -19.71 2.82
N ASP A 240 -10.27 -19.03 1.97
CA ASP A 240 -10.64 -19.55 0.65
C ASP A 240 -9.46 -19.54 -0.35
N ILE A 241 -9.44 -20.52 -1.25
CA ILE A 241 -8.54 -20.57 -2.41
C ILE A 241 -9.36 -20.23 -3.66
N TYR A 242 -8.96 -19.21 -4.40
CA TYR A 242 -9.67 -18.77 -5.61
C TYR A 242 -8.93 -19.23 -6.87
N LEU A 243 -9.59 -20.04 -7.70
CA LEU A 243 -9.10 -20.65 -8.94
C LEU A 243 -10.12 -20.44 -10.06
N TRP A 244 -10.59 -19.20 -10.25
CA TRP A 244 -11.74 -18.88 -11.10
C TRP A 244 -11.60 -19.20 -12.59
N SER A 245 -10.37 -19.27 -13.11
CA SER A 245 -10.11 -19.61 -14.52
C SER A 245 -9.71 -21.07 -14.72
N LEU A 246 -9.60 -21.84 -13.63
CA LEU A 246 -9.21 -23.24 -13.67
C LEU A 246 -10.46 -24.11 -13.84
N ASP A 247 -10.39 -25.08 -14.75
CA ASP A 247 -11.43 -26.10 -14.84
C ASP A 247 -11.46 -26.92 -13.54
N GLU A 248 -12.64 -27.09 -12.95
CA GLU A 248 -12.83 -27.83 -11.70
C GLU A 248 -12.33 -29.28 -11.84
N ASP A 249 -12.43 -29.87 -13.04
CA ASP A 249 -11.96 -31.22 -13.32
C ASP A 249 -10.42 -31.37 -13.29
N GLU A 250 -9.66 -30.27 -13.41
CA GLU A 250 -8.20 -30.30 -13.25
C GLU A 250 -7.74 -30.28 -11.79
N TYR A 251 -8.61 -29.90 -10.86
CA TYR A 251 -8.27 -29.76 -9.45
C TYR A 251 -8.87 -30.87 -8.60
N ASP A 252 -8.01 -31.73 -8.10
CA ASP A 252 -8.32 -32.66 -7.02
C ASP A 252 -7.76 -32.15 -5.68
N GLN A 253 -8.62 -32.02 -4.66
CA GLN A 253 -8.25 -31.53 -3.33
C GLN A 253 -7.27 -32.47 -2.58
N GLU A 254 -7.35 -33.79 -2.78
CA GLU A 254 -6.44 -34.75 -2.14
C GLU A 254 -5.05 -34.75 -2.80
N ILE A 255 -4.99 -34.42 -4.09
CA ILE A 255 -3.74 -34.39 -4.87
C ILE A 255 -3.06 -33.02 -4.77
N HIS A 256 -3.82 -31.93 -4.99
CA HIS A 256 -3.28 -30.59 -5.12
C HIS A 256 -3.46 -29.75 -3.86
N GLY A 257 -4.49 -30.04 -3.06
CA GLY A 257 -4.91 -29.18 -1.97
C GLY A 257 -3.89 -29.05 -0.84
N PRO A 258 -4.00 -27.97 -0.04
CA PRO A 258 -3.15 -27.83 1.14
C PRO A 258 -3.50 -28.92 2.15
N ARG A 259 -2.53 -29.23 3.02
CA ARG A 259 -2.74 -30.18 4.11
C ARG A 259 -3.82 -29.69 5.09
N GLU A 260 -3.85 -28.38 5.33
CA GLU A 260 -4.84 -27.72 6.16
C GLU A 260 -5.51 -26.59 5.37
N LEU A 261 -6.83 -26.70 5.20
CA LEU A 261 -7.67 -25.68 4.58
C LEU A 261 -8.81 -25.31 5.53
N ASN A 262 -8.84 -24.06 5.99
CA ASN A 262 -9.92 -23.55 6.85
C ASN A 262 -11.05 -22.87 6.04
N GLY A 263 -10.90 -22.76 4.72
CA GLY A 263 -11.91 -22.24 3.81
C GLY A 263 -12.38 -23.26 2.77
N ARG A 264 -12.71 -22.77 1.57
CA ARG A 264 -13.11 -23.59 0.42
C ARG A 264 -12.31 -23.21 -0.82
N VAL A 265 -12.18 -24.17 -1.73
CA VAL A 265 -11.71 -23.89 -3.10
C VAL A 265 -12.89 -23.34 -3.91
N ARG A 266 -12.63 -22.28 -4.68
CA ARG A 266 -13.64 -21.52 -5.44
C ARG A 266 -13.23 -21.45 -6.91
N PHE A 267 -13.99 -22.12 -7.77
CA PHE A 267 -13.79 -22.11 -9.23
C PHE A 267 -14.63 -21.05 -9.95
N HIS A 268 -15.49 -20.34 -9.24
CA HIS A 268 -16.41 -19.37 -9.84
C HIS A 268 -16.40 -18.08 -9.03
N GLU A 269 -16.43 -16.94 -9.74
CA GLU A 269 -16.75 -15.67 -9.09
C GLU A 269 -18.14 -15.75 -8.45
N PRO A 270 -18.35 -15.19 -7.25
CA PRO A 270 -19.68 -15.05 -6.69
C PRO A 270 -20.53 -14.26 -7.67
N SER A 271 -21.56 -14.87 -8.24
CA SER A 271 -22.49 -14.16 -9.11
C SER A 271 -23.20 -13.08 -8.28
N ASP A 272 -23.19 -11.83 -8.77
CA ASP A 272 -23.89 -10.65 -8.22
C ASP A 272 -25.44 -10.79 -8.12
N GLY A 273 -25.97 -12.02 -8.15
CA GLY A 273 -27.38 -12.35 -8.38
C GLY A 273 -28.10 -13.10 -7.27
N ALA A 274 -27.45 -13.48 -6.17
CA ALA A 274 -28.15 -14.09 -5.04
C ALA A 274 -28.83 -13.02 -4.15
N GLY A 275 -29.86 -12.35 -4.67
CA GLY A 275 -30.76 -11.56 -3.81
C GLY A 275 -31.35 -10.24 -4.33
N ARG A 276 -31.44 -9.98 -5.63
CA ARG A 276 -32.36 -8.92 -6.10
C ARG A 276 -33.74 -9.52 -6.37
N PRO A 277 -34.79 -9.18 -5.61
CA PRO A 277 -36.13 -9.65 -5.95
C PRO A 277 -36.47 -9.13 -7.34
N ARG A 278 -36.93 -10.04 -8.20
CA ARG A 278 -37.49 -9.72 -9.51
C ARG A 278 -38.50 -8.59 -9.32
N ARG A 279 -38.17 -7.37 -9.74
CA ARG A 279 -39.17 -6.33 -9.90
C ARG A 279 -40.10 -6.80 -11.01
N ARG A 280 -41.26 -7.30 -10.60
CA ARG A 280 -42.41 -7.48 -11.47
C ARG A 280 -42.97 -6.10 -11.82
N HIS A 281 -43.18 -5.92 -13.11
CA HIS A 281 -43.92 -4.88 -13.82
C HIS A 281 -43.31 -3.48 -13.86
#